data_AF-A0A950NLC6-F1
#
_entry.id   AF-A0A950NLC6-F1
#
_cell.length_a   1.000
_cell.length_b   1.000
_cell.length_c   1.000
_cell.angle_alpha   90.00
_cell.angle_beta   90.00
_cell.angle_gamma   90.00
#
_symmetry.space_group_name_H-M   'P 1'
#
loop_
_entity.id
_entity.type
_entity.pdbx_description
1 polymer ?
#
loop_
_entity_poly.entity_id
_entity_poly.type
_entity_poly.pdbx_seq_one_letter_code
_entity_poly.pdbx_strand_id
1 'polypeptide(L)'
;MSLGFLDVEAAVKSERFSPVARSPMERLARAAGGQFEIRDGWAVAVSYGSAEREAETVTRAAGWADTSHLGKLELQAEPELLEAIVASNASAPFELGCAHRAAGAWWCPLAPSRLLVVCDPGRLAPVRGLLEQAVGASDVPGSLVDVTTVLAALTIVGPAAREMFARFCAIDLRAGATPPGAVRPGSVARQPGVVLCEGEDRFTMLFGWAVAEYVWRQVDEAARQLGAAPVGVDALRPLDAPVEVSSGA
;
A
#
# COMPACT_ATOMS: atom_id res chain seq x y z
N MET A 1 26.98 -7.03 -19.84
CA MET A 1 27.39 -5.99 -18.87
C MET A 1 26.19 -5.70 -18.00
N SER A 2 26.28 -5.95 -16.69
CA SER A 2 25.21 -5.62 -15.75
C SER A 2 25.28 -4.12 -15.42
N LEU A 3 24.13 -3.43 -15.43
CA LEU A 3 24.01 -2.04 -15.00
C LEU A 3 23.90 -1.91 -13.48
N GLY A 4 24.45 -2.85 -12.70
CA GLY A 4 24.31 -2.90 -11.25
C GLY A 4 24.81 -1.66 -10.50
N PHE A 5 25.62 -0.79 -11.12
CA PHE A 5 26.01 0.50 -10.54
C PHE A 5 24.89 1.56 -10.54
N LEU A 6 23.83 1.37 -11.35
CA LEU A 6 22.63 2.19 -11.34
C LEU A 6 21.58 1.67 -10.35
N ASP A 7 21.84 0.52 -9.72
CA ASP A 7 20.93 -0.01 -8.71
C ASP A 7 20.90 0.94 -7.51
N VAL A 8 19.70 1.22 -7.00
CA VAL A 8 19.52 2.06 -5.82
C VAL A 8 20.20 1.40 -4.60
N GLU A 9 20.28 0.07 -4.58
CA GLU A 9 21.00 -0.68 -3.55
C GLU A 9 22.53 -0.53 -3.65
N ALA A 10 23.07 -0.12 -4.81
CA ALA A 10 24.48 0.19 -4.98
C ALA A 10 24.87 1.56 -4.41
N ALA A 11 23.91 2.40 -4.00
CA ALA A 11 24.17 3.61 -3.24
C ALA A 11 24.64 3.25 -1.81
N VAL A 12 25.94 3.01 -1.66
CA VAL A 12 26.54 2.57 -0.40
C VAL A 12 26.34 3.62 0.70
N LYS A 13 25.65 3.24 1.78
CA LYS A 13 25.60 4.02 3.02
C LYS A 13 27.03 4.19 3.54
N SER A 14 27.44 5.44 3.77
CA SER A 14 28.70 5.77 4.44
C SER A 14 28.42 6.66 5.64
N GLU A 15 29.40 6.86 6.50
CA GLU A 15 29.31 7.82 7.61
C GLU A 15 28.95 9.25 7.14
N ARG A 16 29.20 9.57 5.87
CA ARG A 16 28.94 10.89 5.27
C ARG A 16 27.68 10.96 4.41
N PHE A 17 27.06 9.82 4.09
CA PHE A 17 25.94 9.75 3.17
C PHE A 17 25.03 8.57 3.51
N SER A 18 23.86 8.88 4.05
CA SER A 18 22.75 7.93 4.17
C SER A 18 21.57 8.50 3.38
N PRO A 19 21.35 8.06 2.13
CA PRO A 19 20.22 8.55 1.35
C PRO A 19 18.91 8.18 2.05
N VAL A 20 18.00 9.14 2.11
CA VAL A 20 16.66 8.96 2.68
C VAL A 20 15.66 9.10 1.56
N ALA A 21 14.89 8.05 1.32
CA ALA A 21 13.78 8.05 0.38
C ALA A 21 12.62 8.89 0.92
N ARG A 22 11.92 9.59 0.02
CA ARG A 22 10.87 10.55 0.35
C ARG A 22 9.67 10.30 -0.53
N SER A 23 8.48 10.29 0.05
CA SER A 23 7.25 10.12 -0.72
C SER A 23 6.98 11.37 -1.59
N PRO A 24 6.15 11.25 -2.65
CA PRO A 24 5.78 12.41 -3.46
C PRO A 24 4.81 13.34 -2.72
N MET A 25 4.27 12.92 -1.57
CA MET A 25 3.34 13.68 -0.75
C MET A 25 3.99 14.28 0.49
N GLU A 26 5.30 14.08 0.73
CA GLU A 26 5.99 14.54 1.94
C GLU A 26 5.75 16.03 2.21
N ARG A 27 5.85 16.88 1.18
CA ARG A 27 5.63 18.33 1.35
C ARG A 27 4.22 18.67 1.82
N LEU A 28 3.22 17.95 1.32
CA LEU A 28 1.81 18.14 1.68
C LEU A 28 1.55 17.65 3.10
N ALA A 29 2.07 16.47 3.44
CA ALA A 29 2.03 15.92 4.78
C ALA A 29 2.67 16.88 5.80
N ARG A 30 3.84 17.46 5.50
CA ARG A 30 4.46 18.49 6.35
C ARG A 30 3.61 19.75 6.47
N ALA A 31 3.04 20.23 5.37
CA ALA A 31 2.16 21.41 5.38
C ALA A 31 0.89 21.17 6.21
N ALA A 32 0.41 19.93 6.27
CA ALA A 32 -0.71 19.50 7.11
C ALA A 32 -0.33 19.22 8.57
N GLY A 33 0.94 19.40 8.96
CA GLY A 33 1.41 19.24 10.35
C GLY A 33 2.06 17.89 10.67
N GLY A 34 2.30 17.05 9.66
CA GLY A 34 2.91 15.73 9.83
C GLY A 34 4.31 15.78 10.44
N GLN A 35 4.52 14.97 11.47
CA GLN A 35 5.79 14.65 12.10
C GLN A 35 6.40 13.42 11.42
N PHE A 36 7.72 13.40 11.26
CA PHE A 36 8.41 12.41 10.44
C PHE A 36 9.51 11.68 11.21
N GLU A 37 9.62 10.39 10.94
CA GLU A 37 10.74 9.54 11.37
C GLU A 37 11.39 8.88 10.16
N ILE A 38 12.64 8.44 10.32
CA ILE A 38 13.30 7.59 9.33
C ILE A 38 13.03 6.13 9.67
N ARG A 39 12.23 5.45 8.84
CA ARG A 39 11.87 4.02 8.99
C ARG A 39 12.22 3.27 7.72
N ASP A 40 13.02 2.22 7.82
CA ASP A 40 13.46 1.41 6.68
C ASP A 40 14.04 2.22 5.49
N GLY A 41 14.74 3.33 5.80
CA GLY A 41 15.32 4.22 4.79
C GLY A 41 14.37 5.28 4.21
N TRP A 42 13.11 5.33 4.67
CA TRP A 42 12.11 6.30 4.25
C TRP A 42 11.86 7.38 5.31
N ALA A 43 11.66 8.62 4.87
CA ALA A 43 11.02 9.63 5.70
C ALA A 43 9.50 9.37 5.73
N VAL A 44 9.00 8.85 6.84
CA VAL A 44 7.60 8.43 7.01
C VAL A 44 6.87 9.39 7.94
N ALA A 45 5.66 9.82 7.57
CA ALA A 45 4.80 10.62 8.45
C ALA A 45 4.17 9.73 9.52
N VAL A 46 4.63 9.88 10.78
CA VAL A 46 4.28 8.98 11.89
C VAL A 46 3.14 9.50 12.76
N SER A 47 2.88 10.81 12.73
CA SER A 47 1.76 11.45 13.44
C SER A 47 1.49 12.87 12.91
N TYR A 48 0.30 13.40 13.17
CA TYR A 48 -0.17 14.78 12.91
C TYR A 48 -0.67 15.44 14.20
N GLY A 49 -0.48 14.78 15.35
CA GLY A 49 -1.00 15.19 16.64
C GLY A 49 -0.65 14.19 17.73
N SER A 50 -1.50 14.07 18.74
CA SER A 50 -1.37 13.02 19.76
C SER A 50 -2.04 11.73 19.29
N ALA A 51 -1.53 10.59 19.75
CA ALA A 51 -2.06 9.27 19.38
C ALA A 51 -3.56 9.13 19.69
N GLU A 52 -4.02 9.71 20.80
CA GLU A 52 -5.42 9.67 21.21
C GLU A 52 -6.32 10.43 20.23
N ARG A 53 -5.84 11.58 19.72
CA ARG A 53 -6.60 12.38 18.75
C ARG A 53 -6.69 11.70 17.39
N GLU A 54 -5.60 11.10 16.93
CA GLU A 54 -5.61 10.35 15.67
C GLU A 54 -6.48 9.09 15.77
N ALA A 55 -6.42 8.38 16.90
CA ALA A 55 -7.28 7.23 17.17
C ALA A 55 -8.76 7.63 17.22
N GLU A 56 -9.09 8.76 17.85
CA GLU A 56 -10.43 9.33 17.86
C GLU A 56 -10.90 9.68 16.45
N THR A 57 -10.06 10.35 15.64
CA THR A 57 -10.36 10.64 14.23
C THR A 57 -10.70 9.38 13.45
N VAL A 58 -9.87 8.34 13.54
CA VAL A 58 -10.08 7.07 12.83
C VAL A 58 -11.37 6.38 13.30
N THR A 59 -11.64 6.37 14.60
CA THR A 59 -12.79 5.67 15.18
C THR A 59 -14.10 6.41 14.92
N ARG A 60 -14.09 7.74 14.98
CA ARG A 60 -15.30 8.57 14.86
C ARG A 60 -15.67 8.88 13.42
N ALA A 61 -14.69 8.89 12.51
CA ALA A 61 -14.88 9.22 11.10
C ALA A 61 -13.95 8.38 10.20
N ALA A 62 -12.84 8.96 9.74
CA ALA A 62 -11.80 8.26 9.00
C ALA A 62 -10.47 9.00 9.12
N GLY A 63 -9.37 8.26 9.07
CA GLY A 63 -8.02 8.80 8.90
C GLY A 63 -7.44 8.35 7.57
N TRP A 64 -6.61 9.19 6.94
CA TRP A 64 -5.77 8.75 5.82
C TRP A 64 -4.29 8.98 6.09
N ALA A 65 -3.46 8.03 5.66
CA ALA A 65 -2.02 8.07 5.85
C ALA A 65 -1.28 7.80 4.54
N ASP A 66 -0.15 8.49 4.37
CA ASP A 66 0.81 8.23 3.29
C ASP A 66 1.57 6.93 3.56
N THR A 67 1.21 5.91 2.81
CA THR A 67 1.82 4.58 2.86
C THR A 67 2.70 4.31 1.64
N SER A 68 3.15 5.35 0.95
CA SER A 68 3.99 5.21 -0.26
C SER A 68 5.32 4.50 -0.02
N HIS A 69 5.76 4.37 1.22
CA HIS A 69 6.97 3.66 1.63
C HIS A 69 6.83 2.12 1.57
N LEU A 70 5.60 1.57 1.51
CA LEU A 70 5.37 0.13 1.33
C LEU A 70 6.11 -0.39 0.09
N GLY A 71 6.72 -1.57 0.18
CA GLY A 71 7.38 -2.22 -0.95
C GLY A 71 6.37 -2.73 -1.96
N LYS A 72 6.61 -2.52 -3.26
CA LYS A 72 5.68 -2.88 -4.33
C LYS A 72 6.44 -3.56 -5.47
N LEU A 73 6.09 -4.81 -5.77
CA LEU A 73 6.70 -5.59 -6.85
C LEU A 73 5.61 -5.99 -7.85
N GLU A 74 5.86 -5.80 -9.13
CA GLU A 74 5.00 -6.31 -10.19
C GLU A 74 5.68 -7.47 -10.89
N LEU A 75 5.01 -8.61 -10.95
CA LEU A 75 5.43 -9.78 -11.70
C LEU A 75 4.47 -10.01 -12.87
N GLN A 76 5.02 -10.05 -14.08
CA GLN A 76 4.33 -10.51 -15.28
C GLN A 76 4.96 -11.83 -15.72
N ALA A 77 4.15 -12.88 -15.82
CA ALA A 77 4.58 -14.23 -16.20
C ALA A 77 3.38 -15.05 -16.69
N GLU A 78 3.63 -16.26 -17.17
CA GLU A 78 2.55 -17.20 -17.52
C GLU A 78 1.68 -17.54 -16.29
N PRO A 79 0.37 -17.76 -16.48
CA PRO A 79 -0.56 -18.02 -15.40
C PRO A 79 -0.14 -19.16 -14.45
N GLU A 80 0.39 -20.26 -14.98
CA GLU A 80 0.76 -21.44 -14.20
C GLU A 80 1.90 -21.13 -13.20
N LEU A 81 2.84 -20.25 -13.58
CA LEU A 81 3.90 -19.82 -12.67
C LEU A 81 3.33 -18.92 -11.56
N LEU A 82 2.42 -18.00 -11.91
CA LEU A 82 1.79 -17.12 -10.92
C LEU A 82 0.92 -17.92 -9.93
N GLU A 83 0.19 -18.91 -10.42
CA GLU A 83 -0.57 -19.87 -9.61
C GLU A 83 0.33 -20.59 -8.61
N ALA A 84 1.43 -21.16 -9.09
CA ALA A 84 2.39 -21.86 -8.23
C ALA A 84 3.02 -20.94 -7.17
N ILE A 85 3.36 -19.71 -7.54
CA ILE A 85 3.91 -18.70 -6.62
C ILE A 85 2.89 -18.35 -5.54
N VAL A 86 1.65 -18.01 -5.90
CA VAL A 86 0.63 -17.63 -4.90
C VAL A 86 0.27 -18.83 -4.01
N ALA A 87 0.12 -20.02 -4.57
CA ALA A 87 -0.14 -21.23 -3.79
C ALA A 87 0.97 -21.51 -2.76
N SER A 88 2.24 -21.35 -3.15
CA SER A 88 3.38 -21.66 -2.28
C SER A 88 3.63 -20.62 -1.18
N ASN A 89 3.24 -19.36 -1.40
CA ASN A 89 3.60 -18.25 -0.52
C ASN A 89 2.43 -17.67 0.28
N ALA A 90 1.22 -17.77 -0.25
CA ALA A 90 0.00 -17.32 0.40
C ALA A 90 -0.91 -18.48 0.83
N SER A 91 -0.58 -19.72 0.46
CA SER A 91 -1.43 -20.90 0.72
C SER A 91 -2.87 -20.69 0.23
N ALA A 92 -3.01 -20.04 -0.92
CA ALA A 92 -4.27 -19.57 -1.48
C ALA A 92 -4.30 -19.76 -3.01
N PRO A 93 -5.48 -19.86 -3.63
CA PRO A 93 -5.59 -19.93 -5.09
C PRO A 93 -5.24 -18.59 -5.74
N PHE A 94 -4.82 -18.62 -7.01
CA PHE A 94 -4.74 -17.41 -7.82
C PHE A 94 -6.14 -17.08 -8.36
N GLU A 95 -6.85 -16.20 -7.67
CA GLU A 95 -8.18 -15.76 -8.07
C GLU A 95 -8.19 -14.25 -8.35
N LEU A 96 -8.62 -13.86 -9.56
CA LEU A 96 -8.64 -12.46 -9.95
C LEU A 96 -9.54 -11.63 -9.05
N GLY A 97 -9.02 -10.50 -8.57
CA GLY A 97 -9.75 -9.64 -7.65
C GLY A 97 -9.77 -10.12 -6.19
N CYS A 98 -9.08 -11.22 -5.87
CA CYS A 98 -8.89 -11.74 -4.53
C CYS A 98 -7.42 -11.64 -4.14
N ALA A 99 -7.10 -10.70 -3.26
CA ALA A 99 -5.78 -10.56 -2.67
C ALA A 99 -5.66 -11.39 -1.38
N HIS A 100 -4.49 -11.97 -1.17
CA HIS A 100 -4.21 -12.82 -0.02
C HIS A 100 -3.08 -12.24 0.80
N ARG A 101 -3.27 -12.15 2.13
CA ARG A 101 -2.22 -11.67 3.04
C ARG A 101 -1.46 -12.83 3.65
N ALA A 102 -0.14 -12.85 3.46
CA ALA A 102 0.74 -13.84 4.04
C ALA A 102 2.16 -13.28 4.22
N ALA A 103 2.81 -13.63 5.34
CA ALA A 103 4.21 -13.30 5.63
C ALA A 103 4.58 -11.80 5.49
N GLY A 104 3.66 -10.90 5.86
CA GLY A 104 3.86 -9.44 5.76
C GLY A 104 3.69 -8.87 4.35
N ALA A 105 3.04 -9.61 3.45
CA ALA A 105 2.76 -9.18 2.09
C ALA A 105 1.31 -9.49 1.67
N TRP A 106 0.74 -8.63 0.84
CA TRP A 106 -0.46 -8.84 0.06
C TRP A 106 -0.07 -9.31 -1.33
N TRP A 107 -0.61 -10.46 -1.72
CA TRP A 107 -0.47 -11.07 -3.03
C TRP A 107 -1.72 -10.77 -3.82
N CYS A 108 -1.64 -9.90 -4.84
CA CYS A 108 -2.79 -9.33 -5.53
C CYS A 108 -2.82 -9.77 -7.02
N PRO A 109 -3.53 -10.86 -7.37
CA PRO A 109 -3.86 -11.22 -8.74
C PRO A 109 -4.67 -10.10 -9.42
N LEU A 110 -4.04 -9.39 -10.37
CA LEU A 110 -4.68 -8.27 -11.08
C LEU A 110 -5.16 -8.64 -12.49
N ALA A 111 -4.46 -9.57 -13.15
CA ALA A 111 -4.83 -10.14 -14.44
C ALA A 111 -4.25 -11.57 -14.55
N PRO A 112 -4.69 -12.41 -15.50
CA PRO A 112 -4.22 -13.79 -15.62
C PRO A 112 -2.69 -13.95 -15.64
N SER A 113 -1.99 -12.98 -16.22
CA SER A 113 -0.53 -12.94 -16.33
C SER A 113 0.11 -11.79 -15.54
N ARG A 114 -0.59 -11.23 -14.53
CA ARG A 114 -0.10 -10.09 -13.73
C ARG A 114 -0.43 -10.22 -12.25
N LEU A 115 0.63 -10.27 -11.45
CA LEU A 115 0.60 -10.27 -10.00
C LEU A 115 1.24 -8.99 -9.47
N LEU A 116 0.55 -8.29 -8.57
CA LEU A 116 1.13 -7.21 -7.77
C LEU A 116 1.34 -7.72 -6.35
N VAL A 117 2.53 -7.49 -5.78
CA VAL A 117 2.82 -7.79 -4.38
C VAL A 117 3.07 -6.48 -3.64
N VAL A 118 2.33 -6.24 -2.56
CA VAL A 118 2.49 -5.07 -1.68
C VAL A 118 2.91 -5.57 -0.31
N CYS A 119 4.04 -5.09 0.22
CA CYS A 119 4.59 -5.62 1.47
C CYS A 119 5.14 -4.52 2.36
N ASP A 120 5.34 -4.86 3.64
CA ASP A 120 6.06 -4.00 4.55
C ASP A 120 7.48 -3.72 4.00
N PRO A 121 8.06 -2.52 4.19
CA PRO A 121 9.33 -2.15 3.57
C PRO A 121 10.46 -3.15 3.86
N GLY A 122 10.57 -3.64 5.11
CA GLY A 122 11.55 -4.65 5.51
C GLY A 122 11.37 -6.03 4.86
N ARG A 123 10.24 -6.28 4.19
CA ARG A 123 9.95 -7.52 3.45
C ARG A 123 10.25 -7.42 1.95
N LEU A 124 10.52 -6.23 1.42
CA LEU A 124 10.73 -6.02 -0.02
C LEU A 124 11.87 -6.89 -0.59
N ALA A 125 13.06 -6.85 0.02
CA ALA A 125 14.21 -7.61 -0.47
C ALA A 125 14.00 -9.14 -0.37
N PRO A 126 13.51 -9.71 0.77
CA PRO A 126 13.19 -11.13 0.84
C PRO A 126 12.13 -11.58 -0.19
N VAL A 127 11.06 -10.81 -0.37
CA VAL A 127 10.01 -11.15 -1.34
C VAL A 127 10.55 -11.05 -2.77
N ARG A 128 11.36 -10.04 -3.08
CA ARG A 128 12.01 -9.90 -4.39
C ARG A 128 12.89 -11.11 -4.71
N GLY A 129 13.79 -11.47 -3.80
CA GLY A 129 14.68 -12.61 -4.01
C GLY A 129 13.93 -13.92 -4.22
N LEU A 130 12.80 -14.11 -3.53
CA LEU A 130 11.92 -15.24 -3.76
C LEU A 130 11.32 -15.25 -5.17
N LEU A 131 10.79 -14.11 -5.62
CA LEU A 131 10.21 -13.99 -6.97
C LEU A 131 11.27 -14.14 -8.07
N GLU A 132 12.46 -13.57 -7.88
CA GLU A 132 13.59 -13.74 -8.80
C GLU A 132 14.02 -15.20 -8.93
N GLN A 133 14.07 -15.93 -7.81
CA GLN A 133 14.36 -17.36 -7.81
C GLN A 133 13.28 -18.16 -8.55
N ALA A 134 12.00 -17.85 -8.31
CA ALA A 134 10.89 -18.52 -8.99
C ALA A 134 10.91 -18.27 -10.51
N VAL A 135 11.19 -17.03 -10.94
CA VAL A 135 11.34 -16.68 -12.36
C VAL A 135 12.59 -17.35 -12.97
N GLY A 136 13.71 -17.34 -12.27
CA GLY A 136 14.97 -17.94 -12.75
C GLY A 136 14.95 -19.46 -12.82
N ALA A 137 14.07 -20.12 -12.06
CA ALA A 137 13.84 -21.57 -12.10
C ALA A 137 12.82 -22.00 -13.17
N SER A 138 12.11 -21.05 -13.78
CA SER A 138 11.13 -21.30 -14.85
C SER A 138 11.80 -21.37 -16.22
N ASP A 139 11.37 -22.30 -17.07
CA ASP A 139 11.78 -22.38 -18.48
C ASP A 139 11.10 -21.30 -19.36
N VAL A 140 10.09 -20.60 -18.81
CA VAL A 140 9.30 -19.59 -19.51
C VAL A 140 9.64 -18.19 -18.99
N PRO A 141 9.80 -17.17 -19.86
CA PRO A 141 10.17 -15.82 -19.43
C PRO A 141 9.14 -15.18 -18.50
N GLY A 142 9.64 -14.54 -17.45
CA GLY A 142 8.88 -13.65 -16.57
C GLY A 142 9.61 -12.32 -16.40
N SER A 143 8.87 -11.24 -16.14
CA SER A 143 9.39 -9.91 -15.86
C SER A 143 8.99 -9.49 -14.47
N LEU A 144 9.99 -9.31 -13.60
CA LEU A 144 9.82 -8.76 -12.26
C LEU A 144 10.32 -7.31 -12.24
N VAL A 145 9.50 -6.39 -11.75
CA VAL A 145 9.84 -4.97 -11.64
C VAL A 145 9.52 -4.47 -10.24
N ASP A 146 10.49 -3.77 -9.62
CA ASP A 146 10.21 -2.96 -8.45
C ASP A 146 9.47 -1.68 -8.86
N VAL A 147 8.20 -1.61 -8.46
CA VAL A 147 7.30 -0.49 -8.74
C VAL A 147 7.06 0.38 -7.50
N THR A 148 7.88 0.24 -6.46
CA THR A 148 7.77 0.97 -5.18
C THR A 148 7.71 2.48 -5.37
N THR A 149 8.54 3.03 -6.26
CA THR A 149 8.59 4.47 -6.59
C THR A 149 7.88 4.80 -7.92
N VAL A 150 7.28 3.81 -8.57
CA VAL A 150 6.36 4.02 -9.70
C VAL A 150 4.95 4.29 -9.17
N LEU A 151 4.58 3.65 -8.06
CA LEU A 151 3.28 3.77 -7.42
C LEU A 151 3.39 4.44 -6.04
N ALA A 152 2.65 5.53 -5.85
CA ALA A 152 2.37 6.07 -4.54
C ALA A 152 1.19 5.32 -3.89
N ALA A 153 1.06 5.43 -2.57
CA ALA A 153 -0.01 4.76 -1.82
C ALA A 153 -0.61 5.67 -0.73
N LEU A 154 -1.92 5.59 -0.57
CA LEU A 154 -2.65 6.16 0.56
C LEU A 154 -3.53 5.09 1.17
N THR A 155 -3.44 4.93 2.49
CA THR A 155 -4.34 4.07 3.26
C THR A 155 -5.40 4.93 3.93
N ILE A 156 -6.67 4.60 3.73
CA ILE A 156 -7.82 5.25 4.37
C ILE A 156 -8.48 4.22 5.29
N VAL A 157 -8.69 4.58 6.55
CA VAL A 157 -9.25 3.70 7.58
C VAL A 157 -10.32 4.41 8.41
N GLY A 158 -11.39 3.70 8.77
CA GLY A 158 -12.46 4.18 9.65
C GLY A 158 -13.84 4.11 8.99
N PRO A 159 -14.93 4.20 9.77
CA PRO A 159 -16.30 3.97 9.29
C PRO A 159 -16.73 4.89 8.13
N ALA A 160 -16.11 6.07 7.99
CA ALA A 160 -16.38 6.99 6.88
C ALA A 160 -15.54 6.71 5.61
N ALA A 161 -14.65 5.70 5.61
CA ALA A 161 -13.73 5.44 4.51
C ALA A 161 -14.45 5.17 3.18
N ARG A 162 -15.50 4.33 3.19
CA ARG A 162 -16.29 4.01 1.98
C ARG A 162 -16.98 5.24 1.40
N GLU A 163 -17.59 6.05 2.27
CA GLU A 163 -18.22 7.33 1.88
C GLU A 163 -17.19 8.32 1.33
N MET A 164 -16.00 8.36 1.93
CA MET A 164 -14.91 9.21 1.46
C MET A 164 -14.47 8.83 0.03
N PHE A 165 -14.28 7.53 -0.25
CA PHE A 165 -13.99 7.06 -1.60
C PHE A 165 -15.11 7.39 -2.59
N ALA A 166 -16.39 7.24 -2.21
CA ALA A 166 -17.52 7.49 -3.10
C ALA A 166 -17.56 8.92 -3.66
N ARG A 167 -16.91 9.88 -2.99
CA ARG A 167 -16.81 11.28 -3.44
C ARG A 167 -15.82 11.51 -4.57
N PHE A 168 -14.84 10.62 -4.78
CA PHE A 168 -13.78 10.80 -5.78
C PHE A 168 -13.47 9.53 -6.61
N CYS A 169 -14.10 8.41 -6.31
CA CYS A 169 -13.85 7.11 -6.92
C CYS A 169 -15.18 6.45 -7.32
N ALA A 170 -15.22 5.86 -8.52
CA ALA A 170 -16.40 5.17 -9.04
C ALA A 170 -16.41 3.66 -8.76
N ILE A 171 -15.38 3.14 -8.10
CA ILE A 171 -15.30 1.72 -7.74
C ILE A 171 -16.37 1.43 -6.68
N ASP A 172 -17.15 0.37 -6.86
CA ASP A 172 -18.12 -0.07 -5.85
C ASP A 172 -17.40 -0.67 -4.64
N LEU A 173 -17.20 0.17 -3.63
CA LEU A 173 -16.64 -0.22 -2.34
C LEU A 173 -17.75 -0.48 -1.32
N ARG A 174 -18.89 -1.07 -1.68
CA ARG A 174 -19.84 -1.63 -0.69
C ARG A 174 -19.34 -2.99 -0.22
N ALA A 175 -19.67 -3.38 1.02
CA ALA A 175 -19.18 -4.63 1.62
C ALA A 175 -19.45 -5.88 0.76
N GLY A 176 -20.59 -5.95 0.08
CA GLY A 176 -20.91 -7.05 -0.83
C GLY A 176 -20.10 -7.08 -2.13
N ALA A 177 -19.65 -5.92 -2.63
CA ALA A 177 -18.88 -5.81 -3.87
C ALA A 177 -17.36 -5.87 -3.63
N THR A 178 -16.92 -5.32 -2.50
CA THR A 178 -15.51 -5.24 -2.10
C THR A 178 -15.37 -5.66 -0.62
N PRO A 179 -15.43 -6.97 -0.34
CA PRO A 179 -15.16 -7.53 1.00
C PRO A 179 -13.66 -7.45 1.36
N PRO A 180 -13.27 -7.67 2.63
CA PRO A 180 -11.86 -7.81 3.00
C PRO A 180 -11.14 -8.85 2.14
N GLY A 181 -9.92 -8.53 1.72
CA GLY A 181 -9.16 -9.31 0.73
C GLY A 181 -9.54 -9.03 -0.72
N ALA A 182 -10.52 -8.17 -1.00
CA ALA A 182 -10.80 -7.75 -2.37
C ALA A 182 -9.73 -6.79 -2.90
N VAL A 183 -9.30 -6.98 -4.15
CA VAL A 183 -8.49 -6.02 -4.90
C VAL A 183 -9.24 -5.57 -6.16
N ARG A 184 -9.27 -4.26 -6.41
CA ARG A 184 -10.07 -3.64 -7.47
C ARG A 184 -9.19 -2.70 -8.30
N PRO A 185 -8.68 -3.15 -9.45
CA PRO A 185 -8.13 -2.24 -10.46
C PRO A 185 -9.23 -1.29 -10.95
N GLY A 186 -8.89 -0.02 -11.16
CA GLY A 186 -9.86 0.94 -11.64
C GLY A 186 -9.36 2.38 -11.61
N SER A 187 -10.31 3.30 -11.52
CA SER A 187 -10.05 4.73 -11.50
C SER A 187 -10.19 5.28 -10.07
N VAL A 188 -9.11 5.78 -9.49
CA VAL A 188 -9.07 6.46 -8.20
C VAL A 188 -8.79 7.94 -8.44
N ALA A 189 -9.70 8.84 -8.04
CA ALA A 189 -9.57 10.26 -8.31
C ALA A 189 -9.43 10.62 -9.81
N ARG A 190 -10.01 9.83 -10.72
CA ARG A 190 -9.83 9.92 -12.19
C ARG A 190 -8.43 9.51 -12.69
N GLN A 191 -7.62 8.87 -11.86
CA GLN A 191 -6.31 8.34 -12.21
C GLN A 191 -6.37 6.81 -12.24
N PRO A 192 -5.65 6.14 -13.18
CA PRO A 192 -5.47 4.70 -13.11
C PRO A 192 -4.86 4.28 -11.77
N GLY A 193 -5.43 3.27 -11.14
CA GLY A 193 -4.98 2.78 -9.86
C GLY A 193 -5.59 1.45 -9.46
N VAL A 194 -5.33 1.07 -8.21
CA VAL A 194 -5.83 -0.16 -7.60
C VAL A 194 -6.30 0.17 -6.19
N VAL A 195 -7.44 -0.35 -5.78
CA VAL A 195 -7.90 -0.31 -4.38
C VAL A 195 -7.82 -1.71 -3.79
N LEU A 196 -7.05 -1.86 -2.72
CA LEU A 196 -6.94 -3.07 -1.92
C LEU A 196 -7.77 -2.88 -0.64
N CYS A 197 -8.73 -3.77 -0.40
CA CYS A 197 -9.52 -3.83 0.83
C CYS A 197 -8.79 -4.72 1.84
N GLU A 198 -8.09 -4.11 2.80
CA GLU A 198 -7.27 -4.83 3.78
C GLU A 198 -8.09 -5.31 4.98
N GLY A 199 -9.28 -4.73 5.18
CA GLY A 199 -10.19 -5.02 6.29
C GLY A 199 -11.56 -4.36 6.05
N GLU A 200 -12.47 -4.47 7.02
CA GLU A 200 -13.87 -4.03 6.84
C GLU A 200 -13.99 -2.57 6.40
N ASP A 201 -13.26 -1.65 7.03
CA ASP A 201 -13.21 -0.25 6.63
C ASP A 201 -11.75 0.25 6.54
N ARG A 202 -10.90 -0.56 5.92
CA ARG A 202 -9.49 -0.23 5.68
C ARG A 202 -9.13 -0.53 4.24
N PHE A 203 -8.75 0.53 3.52
CA PHE A 203 -8.44 0.44 2.10
C PHE A 203 -7.10 1.10 1.82
N THR A 204 -6.24 0.40 1.09
CA THR A 204 -5.03 0.98 0.53
C THR A 204 -5.23 1.19 -0.96
N MET A 205 -5.17 2.44 -1.41
CA MET A 205 -5.20 2.77 -2.83
C MET A 205 -3.79 3.05 -3.35
N LEU A 206 -3.52 2.53 -4.55
CA LEU A 206 -2.26 2.65 -5.27
C LEU A 206 -2.51 3.41 -6.56
N PHE A 207 -1.64 4.37 -6.88
CA PHE A 207 -1.77 5.25 -8.04
C PHE A 207 -0.41 5.75 -8.49
N GLY A 208 -0.33 6.32 -9.69
CA GLY A 208 0.94 6.79 -10.25
C GLY A 208 1.64 7.83 -9.34
N TRP A 209 2.94 7.63 -9.11
CA TRP A 209 3.76 8.48 -8.24
C TRP A 209 3.69 9.98 -8.60
N ALA A 210 3.70 10.28 -9.90
CA ALA A 210 3.72 11.65 -10.41
C ALA A 210 2.43 12.45 -10.13
N VAL A 211 1.30 11.78 -9.88
CA VAL A 211 -0.01 12.43 -9.66
C VAL A 211 -0.38 12.52 -8.18
N ALA A 212 0.52 12.14 -7.28
CA ALA A 212 0.20 11.99 -5.87
C ALA A 212 -0.24 13.28 -5.17
N GLU A 213 0.32 14.43 -5.56
CA GLU A 213 -0.13 15.71 -5.04
C GLU A 213 -1.60 15.99 -5.40
N TYR A 214 -2.02 15.66 -6.62
CA TYR A 214 -3.41 15.80 -7.02
C TYR A 214 -4.31 14.85 -6.24
N VAL A 215 -3.91 13.59 -6.08
CA VAL A 215 -4.70 12.59 -5.33
C VAL A 215 -4.84 12.99 -3.86
N TRP A 216 -3.77 13.43 -3.20
CA TRP A 216 -3.82 13.96 -1.83
C TRP A 216 -4.85 15.07 -1.68
N ARG A 217 -4.90 16.03 -2.61
CA ARG A 217 -5.87 17.13 -2.56
C ARG A 217 -7.31 16.65 -2.75
N GLN A 218 -7.54 15.61 -3.57
CA GLN A 218 -8.89 15.04 -3.73
C GLN A 218 -9.35 14.33 -2.45
N VAL A 219 -8.43 13.62 -1.78
CA VAL A 219 -8.66 12.97 -0.48
C VAL A 219 -8.95 14.03 0.59
N ASP A 220 -8.12 15.07 0.69
CA ASP A 220 -8.34 16.19 1.63
C ASP A 220 -9.71 16.86 1.42
N GLU A 221 -10.08 17.15 0.17
CA GLU A 221 -11.39 17.75 -0.14
C GLU A 221 -12.55 16.83 0.25
N ALA A 222 -12.44 15.53 -0.04
CA ALA A 222 -13.47 14.55 0.32
C ALA A 222 -13.67 14.44 1.86
N ALA A 223 -12.61 14.66 2.63
CA ALA A 223 -12.62 14.57 4.09
C ALA A 223 -13.35 15.71 4.81
N ARG A 224 -13.38 16.93 4.23
CA ARG A 224 -13.80 18.18 4.92
C ARG A 224 -15.17 18.12 5.60
N GLN A 225 -16.11 17.36 5.06
CA GLN A 225 -17.48 17.26 5.60
C GLN A 225 -17.73 16.00 6.41
N LEU A 226 -16.75 15.08 6.47
CA LEU A 226 -16.87 13.80 7.14
C LEU A 226 -16.22 13.81 8.53
N GLY A 227 -15.51 14.89 8.88
CA GLY A 227 -14.69 14.92 10.10
C GLY A 227 -13.45 14.03 10.04
N ALA A 228 -13.07 13.62 8.82
CA ALA A 228 -11.85 12.87 8.55
C ALA A 228 -10.64 13.82 8.50
N ALA A 229 -9.45 13.30 8.80
CA ALA A 229 -8.21 14.09 8.82
C ALA A 229 -7.00 13.22 8.43
N PRO A 230 -5.87 13.82 8.00
CA PRO A 230 -4.65 13.04 7.82
C PRO A 230 -4.18 12.52 9.18
N VAL A 231 -3.72 11.28 9.20
CA VAL A 231 -3.16 10.62 10.39
C VAL A 231 -1.81 10.01 10.07
N GLY A 232 -1.01 9.82 11.11
CA GLY A 232 0.26 9.12 11.00
C GLY A 232 0.07 7.64 10.69
N VAL A 233 1.12 7.00 10.17
CA VAL A 233 1.09 5.54 9.93
C VAL A 233 0.87 4.73 11.21
N ASP A 234 1.23 5.28 12.38
CA ASP A 234 1.05 4.62 13.67
C ASP A 234 -0.43 4.53 14.08
N ALA A 235 -1.29 5.39 13.52
CA ALA A 235 -2.73 5.34 13.75
C ALA A 235 -3.45 4.24 12.95
N LEU A 236 -2.81 3.64 11.94
CA LEU A 236 -3.44 2.63 11.07
C LEU A 236 -3.70 1.28 11.75
N ARG A 237 -3.13 1.06 12.94
CA ARG A 237 -2.97 -0.23 13.64
C ARG A 237 -2.32 -1.32 12.75
N PRO A 238 -1.50 -2.22 13.33
CA PRO A 238 -1.01 -3.37 12.57
C PRO A 238 -2.18 -4.26 12.12
N LEU A 239 -2.14 -4.77 10.89
CA LEU A 239 -3.16 -5.70 10.37
C LEU A 239 -3.22 -7.02 11.15
N ASP A 240 -2.12 -7.40 11.80
CA ASP A 240 -2.01 -8.60 12.64
C ASP A 240 -2.18 -8.31 14.14
N ALA A 241 -2.55 -7.09 14.51
CA ALA A 241 -2.79 -6.79 15.92
C ALA A 241 -4.00 -7.60 16.41
N PRO A 242 -3.90 -8.28 17.57
CA PRO A 242 -5.07 -8.95 18.15
C PRO A 242 -6.19 -7.91 18.35
N VAL A 243 -7.39 -8.26 17.90
CA VAL A 243 -8.58 -7.44 18.12
C VAL A 243 -8.81 -7.37 19.62
N GLU A 244 -8.57 -6.21 20.22
CA GLU A 244 -9.00 -5.96 21.60
C GLU A 244 -10.53 -6.01 21.62
N VAL A 245 -11.06 -7.14 22.09
CA VAL A 245 -12.47 -7.28 22.40
C VAL A 245 -12.74 -6.35 23.57
N SER A 246 -13.30 -5.18 23.29
CA SER A 246 -13.86 -4.31 24.32
C SER A 246 -14.93 -5.11 25.05
N SER A 247 -14.59 -5.63 26.23
CA SER A 247 -15.56 -6.17 27.18
C SER A 247 -16.43 -5.00 27.63
N GLY A 248 -17.53 -4.78 26.92
CA GLY A 248 -18.57 -3.86 27.34
C GLY A 248 -19.12 -4.30 28.69
N ALA A 249 -19.01 -3.38 29.66
CA ALA A 249 -19.78 -3.41 30.89
C ALA A 249 -21.23 -2.97 30.63
#